data_AF-A0A837HCC7-F1
#
_entry.id   AF-A0A837HCC7-F1
#
_cell.length_a   1.000
_cell.length_b   1.000
_cell.length_c   1.000
_cell.angle_alpha   90.00
_cell.angle_beta   90.00
_cell.angle_gamma   90.00
#
_symmetry.space_group_name_H-M   'P 1'
#
loop_
_entity.id
_entity.type
_entity.pdbx_description
1 polymer ?
#
loop_
_entity_poly.entity_id
_entity_poly.type
_entity_poly.pdbx_seq_one_letter_code
_entity_poly.pdbx_strand_id
1 'polypeptide(L)'
;MTGNTKLVRRVHPTSFKVNVALELIKGSETVAQICSRFGIHPTQAMAWKVKGIEALKSGFEEAKRPDVIKEELIDELYKTVGKLQLELEWLKKKTGNTSY
;
A
#
# COMPACT_ATOMS: atom_id res chain seq x y z
N MET A 1 -30.31 26.50 -21.18
CA MET A 1 -28.93 26.03 -21.45
C MET A 1 -28.14 26.05 -20.15
N THR A 2 -28.10 24.93 -19.41
CA THR A 2 -27.16 24.79 -18.28
C THR A 2 -26.26 23.60 -18.59
N GLY A 3 -25.06 23.91 -19.05
CA GLY A 3 -24.05 22.92 -19.38
C GLY A 3 -23.66 22.12 -18.14
N ASN A 4 -23.90 20.82 -18.17
CA ASN A 4 -23.41 19.87 -17.18
C ASN A 4 -21.89 19.76 -17.34
N THR A 5 -21.14 20.64 -16.69
CA THR A 5 -19.67 20.58 -16.64
C THR A 5 -19.28 19.40 -15.78
N LYS A 6 -18.90 18.28 -16.40
CA LYS A 6 -18.28 17.13 -15.72
C LYS A 6 -17.25 17.64 -14.72
N LEU A 7 -17.47 17.38 -13.44
CA LEU A 7 -16.52 17.64 -12.35
C LEU A 7 -15.28 16.75 -12.56
N VAL A 8 -14.36 17.19 -13.42
CA VAL A 8 -13.05 16.57 -13.57
C VAL A 8 -12.33 16.75 -12.23
N ARG A 9 -12.20 15.67 -11.46
CA ARG A 9 -11.41 15.68 -10.24
C ARG A 9 -9.99 16.09 -10.59
N ARG A 10 -9.51 17.20 -10.04
CA ARG A 10 -8.10 17.59 -10.16
C ARG A 10 -7.26 16.55 -9.44
N VAL A 11 -6.36 15.91 -10.18
CA VAL A 11 -5.41 14.94 -9.61
C VAL A 11 -4.15 15.71 -9.23
N HIS A 12 -3.86 15.75 -7.93
CA HIS A 12 -2.62 16.35 -7.43
C HIS A 12 -1.50 15.29 -7.37
N PRO A 13 -0.26 15.65 -7.74
CA PRO A 13 0.88 14.75 -7.64
C PRO A 13 1.18 14.42 -6.16
N THR A 14 1.79 13.26 -5.91
CA THR A 14 2.08 12.78 -4.56
C THR A 14 2.95 13.75 -3.77
N SER A 15 4.00 14.30 -4.39
CA SER A 15 4.89 15.29 -3.78
C SER A 15 4.14 16.53 -3.26
N PHE A 16 3.17 17.01 -4.05
CA PHE A 16 2.34 18.14 -3.65
C PHE A 16 1.46 17.81 -2.44
N LYS A 17 0.82 16.63 -2.43
CA LYS A 17 0.01 16.18 -1.29
C LYS A 17 0.85 16.05 -0.02
N VAL A 18 2.08 15.54 -0.14
CA VAL A 18 3.03 15.42 0.98
C VAL A 18 3.41 16.79 1.51
N ASN A 19 3.77 17.74 0.64
CA ASN A 19 4.13 19.10 1.07
C ASN A 19 2.99 19.80 1.83
N VAL A 20 1.76 19.68 1.32
CA VAL A 20 0.58 20.25 1.98
C VAL A 20 0.32 19.58 3.33
N ALA A 21 0.40 18.24 3.39
CA ALA A 21 0.24 17.50 4.64
C ALA A 21 1.32 17.88 5.67
N LEU A 22 2.57 18.05 5.25
CA LEU A 22 3.68 18.48 6.11
C LEU A 22 3.46 19.87 6.69
N GLU A 23 3.07 20.86 5.88
CA GLU A 23 2.76 22.21 6.34
C GLU A 23 1.61 22.20 7.37
N LEU A 24 0.59 21.37 7.14
CA LEU A 24 -0.53 21.20 8.07
C LEU A 24 -0.15 20.46 9.37
N ILE A 25 0.88 19.62 9.33
CA ILE A 25 1.42 18.92 10.51
C ILE A 25 2.32 19.87 11.32
N LYS A 26 3.15 20.69 10.65
CA LYS A 26 4.00 21.71 11.29
C LYS A 26 3.17 22.74 12.06
N GLY A 27 1.99 23.10 11.58
CA GLY A 27 1.04 23.96 12.29
C GLY A 27 1.43 25.45 12.36
N SER A 28 2.41 25.88 11.55
CA SER A 28 2.87 27.27 11.45
C SER A 28 1.85 28.24 10.84
N GLU A 29 0.94 27.72 10.01
CA GLU A 29 -0.13 28.47 9.37
C GLU A 29 -1.46 27.77 9.62
N THR A 30 -2.55 28.55 9.58
CA THR A 30 -3.90 27.98 9.69
C THR A 30 -4.25 27.17 8.44
N VAL A 31 -5.18 26.21 8.59
CA VAL A 31 -5.69 25.41 7.47
C VAL A 31 -6.23 26.30 6.35
N ALA A 32 -6.91 27.40 6.69
CA ALA A 32 -7.47 28.34 5.72
C ALA A 32 -6.38 29.06 4.91
N GLN A 33 -5.29 29.50 5.55
CA GLN A 33 -4.15 30.13 4.88
C GLN A 33 -3.45 29.17 3.93
N ILE A 34 -3.21 27.93 4.37
CA ILE A 34 -2.59 26.88 3.56
C ILE A 34 -3.49 26.56 2.34
N CYS A 35 -4.79 26.40 2.57
CA CYS A 35 -5.75 26.13 1.51
C CYS A 35 -5.84 27.27 0.49
N SER A 36 -5.77 28.52 0.94
CA SER A 36 -5.72 29.69 0.08
C SER A 36 -4.43 29.75 -0.73
N ARG A 37 -3.26 29.54 -0.11
CA ARG A 37 -1.94 29.55 -0.75
C ARG A 37 -1.81 28.49 -1.85
N PHE A 38 -2.32 27.28 -1.59
CA PHE A 38 -2.19 26.15 -2.51
C PHE A 38 -3.43 25.93 -3.41
N GLY A 39 -4.50 26.71 -3.21
CA GLY A 39 -5.74 26.61 -4.00
C GLY A 39 -6.48 25.28 -3.79
N ILE A 40 -6.47 24.73 -2.57
CA ILE A 40 -7.06 23.43 -2.24
C ILE A 40 -8.27 23.63 -1.32
N HIS A 41 -9.25 22.74 -1.43
CA HIS A 41 -10.38 22.72 -0.51
C HIS A 41 -9.96 22.19 0.89
N PRO A 42 -10.38 22.84 2.01
CA PRO A 42 -10.01 22.44 3.37
C PRO A 42 -10.23 20.95 3.70
N THR A 43 -11.34 20.36 3.24
CA THR A 43 -11.62 18.94 3.42
C THR A 43 -10.56 18.03 2.78
N GLN A 44 -10.05 18.39 1.59
CA GLN A 44 -9.01 17.60 0.90
C GLN A 44 -7.68 17.74 1.61
N ALA A 45 -7.35 18.96 2.04
CA ALA A 45 -6.13 19.25 2.79
C ALA A 45 -6.10 18.45 4.11
N MET A 46 -7.23 18.41 4.84
CA MET A 46 -7.36 17.62 6.06
C MET A 46 -7.25 16.11 5.80
N ALA A 47 -7.87 15.61 4.73
CA ALA A 47 -7.75 14.20 4.36
C ALA A 47 -6.29 13.80 4.07
N TRP A 48 -5.50 14.68 3.45
CA TRP A 48 -4.06 14.42 3.22
C TRP A 48 -3.25 14.49 4.51
N LYS A 49 -3.59 15.40 5.43
CA LYS A 49 -2.97 15.45 6.76
C LYS A 49 -3.14 14.12 7.50
N VAL A 50 -4.37 13.59 7.55
CA VAL A 50 -4.66 12.31 8.20
C VAL A 50 -3.86 11.17 7.57
N LYS A 51 -3.90 11.05 6.24
CA LYS A 51 -3.11 10.03 5.51
C LYS A 51 -1.61 10.16 5.74
N GLY A 52 -1.10 11.40 5.81
CA GLY A 52 0.31 11.66 6.10
C GLY A 52 0.70 11.16 7.49
N ILE A 53 -0.13 11.40 8.50
CA ILE A 53 0.10 10.93 9.88
C ILE A 53 0.05 9.40 9.95
N GLU A 54 -0.91 8.76 9.27
CA GLU A 54 -1.00 7.29 9.20
C GLU A 54 0.22 6.68 8.51
N ALA A 55 0.67 7.27 7.39
CA ALA A 55 1.88 6.83 6.69
C ALA A 55 3.14 7.00 7.55
N LEU A 56 3.23 8.08 8.33
CA LEU A 56 4.32 8.27 9.29
C LEU A 56 4.28 7.18 10.37
N LYS A 57 3.12 6.93 10.99
CA LYS A 57 2.95 5.85 11.99
C LYS A 57 3.38 4.50 11.42
N SER A 58 2.87 4.14 10.24
CA SER A 58 3.24 2.89 9.56
C SER A 58 4.71 2.82 9.17
N GLY A 59 5.39 3.96 8.96
CA GLY A 59 6.82 4.00 8.67
C GLY A 59 7.70 3.87 9.92
N PHE A 60 7.18 4.25 11.09
CA PHE A 60 7.85 4.07 12.39
C PHE A 60 7.55 2.72 13.03
N GLU A 61 6.38 2.14 12.77
CA GLU A 61 6.13 0.73 13.04
C GLU A 61 7.10 -0.07 12.17
N GLU A 62 7.96 -0.87 12.79
CA GLU A 62 8.98 -1.70 12.15
C GLU A 62 8.29 -2.87 11.41
N ALA A 63 7.44 -2.54 10.44
CA ALA A 63 6.78 -3.51 9.60
C ALA A 63 7.85 -4.13 8.71
N LYS A 64 7.90 -5.47 8.68
CA LYS A 64 8.72 -6.20 7.70
C LYS A 64 8.41 -5.62 6.32
N ARG A 65 9.45 -5.20 5.62
CA ARG A 65 9.26 -4.58 4.33
C ARG A 65 8.53 -5.55 3.40
N PRO A 66 7.66 -5.08 2.50
CA PRO A 66 6.88 -5.97 1.63
C PRO A 66 7.73 -6.96 0.83
N ASP A 67 8.98 -6.59 0.49
CA ASP A 67 10.00 -7.45 -0.10
C ASP A 67 10.39 -8.62 0.82
N VAL A 68 10.65 -8.35 2.10
CA VAL A 68 10.99 -9.40 3.10
C VAL A 68 9.82 -10.37 3.29
N ILE A 69 8.58 -9.85 3.37
CA ILE A 69 7.39 -10.70 3.49
C ILE A 69 7.22 -11.59 2.25
N LYS A 70 7.48 -11.04 1.06
CA LYS A 70 7.42 -11.82 -0.19
C LYS A 70 8.48 -12.90 -0.24
N GLU A 71 9.71 -12.60 0.18
CA GLU A 71 10.81 -13.55 0.21
C GLU A 71 10.52 -14.73 1.16
N GLU A 72 10.02 -14.43 2.37
CA GLU A 72 9.58 -15.46 3.33
C GLU A 72 8.47 -16.36 2.76
N LEU A 73 7.49 -15.76 2.06
CA LEU A 73 6.41 -16.52 1.41
C LEU A 73 6.93 -17.39 0.26
N ILE A 74 7.86 -16.88 -0.54
CA ILE A 74 8.49 -17.63 -1.64
C ILE A 74 9.23 -18.85 -1.08
N ASP A 75 9.98 -18.69 0.00
CA ASP A 75 10.68 -19.79 0.67
C ASP A 75 9.71 -20.85 1.20
N GLU A 76 8.59 -20.43 1.80
CA GLU A 76 7.55 -21.34 2.28
C GLU A 76 6.90 -22.12 1.13
N LEU A 77 6.62 -21.44 0.02
CA LEU A 77 6.07 -22.07 -1.18
C LEU A 77 7.05 -23.11 -1.76
N TYR A 78 8.34 -22.79 -1.88
CA TYR A 78 9.35 -23.75 -2.36
C TYR A 78 9.45 -24.98 -1.46
N LYS A 79 9.44 -24.80 -0.13
CA LYS A 79 9.43 -25.93 0.83
C LYS A 79 8.20 -26.82 0.63
N THR A 80 7.04 -26.22 0.40
CA THR A 80 5.78 -26.95 0.18
C THR A 80 5.81 -27.74 -1.13
N VAL A 81 6.29 -27.12 -2.21
CA VAL A 81 6.48 -27.80 -3.50
C VAL A 81 7.42 -28.99 -3.37
N GLY A 82 8.55 -28.83 -2.66
CA GLY A 82 9.49 -29.93 -2.41
C GLY A 82 8.87 -31.09 -1.63
N LYS A 83 8.08 -30.81 -0.59
CA LYS A 83 7.34 -31.86 0.15
C LYS A 83 6.35 -32.61 -0.75
N LEU A 84 5.58 -31.89 -1.56
CA LEU A 84 4.61 -32.48 -2.48
C LEU A 84 5.31 -33.35 -3.54
N GLN A 85 6.47 -32.95 -4.05
CA GLN A 85 7.26 -33.77 -4.97
C GLN A 85 7.69 -35.09 -4.33
N LEU A 86 8.21 -35.05 -3.09
CA LEU A 86 8.60 -36.26 -2.35
C LEU A 86 7.41 -37.17 -2.07
N GLU A 87 6.27 -36.61 -1.68
CA GLU A 87 5.03 -37.37 -1.48
C GLU A 87 4.57 -38.05 -2.77
N LEU A 88 4.61 -37.35 -3.91
CA LEU A 88 4.28 -37.91 -5.22
C LEU A 88 5.25 -39.02 -5.63
N GLU A 89 6.56 -38.84 -5.44
CA GLU A 89 7.56 -39.88 -5.71
C GLU A 89 7.34 -41.12 -4.85
N TRP A 90 7.04 -40.92 -3.56
CA TRP A 90 6.73 -42.00 -2.64
C TRP A 90 5.46 -42.76 -3.04
N LEU A 91 4.40 -42.04 -3.42
CA LEU A 91 3.17 -42.64 -3.91
C LEU A 91 3.41 -43.44 -5.20
N LYS A 92 4.14 -42.87 -6.17
CA LYS A 92 4.51 -43.56 -7.42
C LYS A 92 5.29 -44.85 -7.15
N LYS A 93 6.23 -44.84 -6.20
CA LYS A 93 6.99 -46.03 -5.83
C LYS A 93 6.11 -47.12 -5.20
N LYS A 94 5.16 -46.74 -4.35
CA LYS A 94 4.23 -47.69 -3.71
C LYS A 94 3.25 -48.29 -4.71
N THR A 95 2.65 -47.48 -5.58
CA THR A 95 1.65 -47.96 -6.54
C THR A 95 2.28 -48.70 -7.72
N GLY A 96 3.46 -48.27 -8.19
CA GLY A 96 4.22 -48.94 -9.25
C GLY A 96 4.81 -50.29 -8.87
N ASN A 97 5.09 -50.52 -7.58
CA ASN A 97 5.52 -51.83 -7.06
C ASN A 97 4.35 -52.79 -6.74
N THR A 98 3.11 -52.40 -7.01
CA THR A 98 1.93 -53.25 -6.82
C THR A 98 1.37 -53.65 -8.20
N SER A 99 2.14 -54.44 -8.94
CA SER A 99 1.62 -55.22 -10.08
C SER A 99 1.64 -56.70 -9.68
N TYR A 100 0.52 -57.39 -9.95
CA TYR A 100 0.21 -58.80 -9.64
C TYR A 100 1.29 -59.79 -10.10
#